data_AF-A0A4Q2QXY1-F1
#
_entry.id   AF-A0A4Q2QXY1-F1
#
_cell.length_a   1.000
_cell.length_b   1.000
_cell.length_c   1.000
_cell.angle_alpha   90.00
_cell.angle_beta   90.00
_cell.angle_gamma   90.00
#
_symmetry.space_group_name_H-M   'P 1'
#
loop_
_entity.id
_entity.type
_entity.pdbx_description
1 polymer ?
#
loop_
_entity_poly.entity_id
_entity_poly.type
_entity_poly.pdbx_seq_one_letter_code
_entity_poly.pdbx_strand_id
1 'polypeptide(L)'
;MINENTINALHSVFPELSRKQLEIVTLYAHGNAYETIADICNISVETVRSHLKRSTKALNLKSNDAMRAVILSRSYFFMISLMITN
;
A
#
# COMPACT_ATOMS: atom_id res chain seq x y z
N MET A 1 -6.67 9.46 5.51
CA MET A 1 -5.26 9.75 5.19
C MET A 1 -4.39 8.99 6.18
N ILE A 2 -3.40 8.24 5.70
CA ILE A 2 -2.48 7.49 6.57
C ILE A 2 -1.46 8.48 7.16
N ASN A 3 -1.08 8.29 8.43
CA ASN A 3 -0.09 9.12 9.10
C ASN A 3 1.25 9.14 8.34
N GLU A 4 1.88 10.32 8.20
CA GLU A 4 3.14 10.47 7.44
C GLU A 4 4.28 9.62 7.98
N ASN A 5 4.41 9.48 9.30
CA ASN A 5 5.44 8.64 9.91
C ASN A 5 5.23 7.16 9.54
N THR A 6 3.97 6.72 9.50
CA THR A 6 3.62 5.36 9.04
C THR A 6 3.99 5.16 7.58
N ILE A 7 3.68 6.12 6.70
CA ILE A 7 4.06 6.05 5.28
C ILE A 7 5.57 6.03 5.10
N ASN A 8 6.32 6.84 5.85
CA ASN A 8 7.78 6.85 5.78
C ASN A 8 8.38 5.51 6.25
N ALA A 9 7.87 4.95 7.33
CA ALA A 9 8.29 3.63 7.81
C ALA A 9 8.01 2.53 6.77
N LEU A 10 6.79 2.50 6.21
CA LEU A 10 6.42 1.55 5.18
C LEU A 10 7.21 1.75 3.88
N HIS A 11 7.62 2.97 3.54
CA HIS A 11 8.40 3.22 2.33
C HIS A 11 9.80 2.59 2.40
N SER A 12 10.37 2.43 3.60
CA SER A 12 11.61 1.65 3.78
C SER A 12 11.41 0.17 3.43
N VAL A 13 10.19 -0.34 3.65
CA VAL A 13 9.79 -1.71 3.34
C VAL A 13 9.44 -1.87 1.88
N PHE A 14 8.91 -0.84 1.21
CA PHE A 14 8.46 -0.87 -0.19
C PHE A 14 9.13 0.22 -1.04
N PRO A 15 10.46 0.18 -1.24
CA PRO A 15 11.18 1.21 -2.01
C PRO A 15 10.76 1.28 -3.48
N GLU A 16 10.08 0.25 -4.00
CA GLU A 16 9.61 0.15 -5.38
C GLU A 16 8.36 1.01 -5.62
N LEU A 17 7.69 1.48 -4.56
CA LEU A 17 6.45 2.24 -4.63
C LEU A 17 6.67 3.70 -4.24
N SER A 18 6.11 4.63 -5.02
CA SER A 18 6.00 6.02 -4.55
C SER A 18 5.12 6.12 -3.30
N ARG A 19 5.31 7.16 -2.48
CA ARG A 19 4.47 7.42 -1.30
C ARG A 19 2.97 7.40 -1.60
N LYS A 20 2.54 7.97 -2.73
CA LYS A 20 1.12 7.98 -3.10
C LYS A 20 0.60 6.60 -3.50
N GLN A 21 1.41 5.82 -4.21
CA GLN A 21 1.09 4.41 -4.47
C GLN A 21 0.98 3.63 -3.17
N LEU A 22 1.93 3.83 -2.26
CA LEU A 22 1.97 3.15 -0.96
C LEU A 22 0.75 3.47 -0.10
N GLU A 23 0.29 4.72 -0.08
CA GLU A 23 -0.96 5.11 0.58
C GLU A 23 -2.16 4.35 0.02
N ILE A 24 -2.32 4.35 -1.31
CA ILE A 24 -3.45 3.73 -2.01
C ILE A 24 -3.46 2.21 -1.82
N VAL A 25 -2.32 1.54 -2.01
CA VAL A 25 -2.23 0.07 -1.88
C VAL A 25 -2.41 -0.37 -0.43
N THR A 26 -2.00 0.45 0.55
CA THR A 26 -2.23 0.15 1.97
C THR A 26 -3.72 0.19 2.29
N LEU A 27 -4.44 1.23 1.85
CA LEU A 27 -5.90 1.30 2.04
C LEU A 27 -6.61 0.12 1.36
N TYR A 28 -6.22 -0.22 0.14
CA TYR A 28 -6.75 -1.38 -0.60
C TYR A 28 -6.46 -2.71 0.11
N ALA A 29 -5.26 -2.87 0.66
CA ALA A 29 -4.86 -4.09 1.34
C ALA A 29 -5.69 -4.33 2.62
N HIS A 30 -6.11 -3.25 3.28
CA HIS A 30 -7.00 -3.28 4.44
C HIS A 30 -8.50 -3.40 4.08
N GLY A 31 -8.83 -3.63 2.81
CA GLY A 31 -10.20 -3.95 2.39
C GLY A 31 -11.08 -2.74 2.05
N ASN A 32 -10.53 -1.53 1.97
CA ASN A 32 -11.32 -0.37 1.53
C ASN A 32 -11.76 -0.54 0.06
N ALA A 33 -13.01 -0.16 -0.22
CA ALA A 33 -13.54 -0.10 -1.58
C ALA A 33 -12.88 1.01 -2.39
N TYR A 34 -12.90 0.92 -3.73
CA TYR A 34 -12.21 1.89 -4.58
C TYR A 34 -12.78 3.31 -4.46
N GLU A 35 -14.09 3.41 -4.28
CA GLU A 35 -14.84 4.65 -4.04
C GLU A 35 -14.36 5.30 -2.74
N THR A 36 -14.26 4.52 -1.66
CA THR A 36 -13.75 5.01 -0.37
C THR A 36 -12.29 5.47 -0.47
N ILE A 37 -11.45 4.75 -1.21
CA ILE A 37 -10.06 5.15 -1.42
C ILE A 37 -9.97 6.44 -2.24
N ALA A 38 -10.80 6.56 -3.28
CA ALA A 38 -10.90 7.74 -4.13
C ALA A 38 -11.26 8.98 -3.30
N ASP A 39 -12.26 8.86 -2.42
CA ASP A 39 -12.68 9.91 -1.49
C ASP A 39 -11.55 10.28 -0.50
N ILE A 40 -10.95 9.28 0.17
CA ILE A 40 -9.85 9.50 1.14
C ILE A 40 -8.65 10.20 0.49
N CYS A 41 -8.32 9.81 -0.75
CA CYS A 41 -7.15 10.30 -1.46
C CYS A 41 -7.43 11.55 -2.31
N ASN A 42 -8.68 12.01 -2.39
CA ASN A 42 -9.16 13.08 -3.27
C ASN A 42 -8.74 12.90 -4.74
N ILE A 43 -9.04 11.73 -5.31
CA ILE A 43 -8.75 11.36 -6.71
C ILE A 43 -9.93 10.60 -7.30
N SER A 44 -9.93 10.32 -8.61
CA SER A 44 -10.99 9.49 -9.22
C SER A 44 -10.80 7.98 -8.96
N VAL A 45 -11.88 7.21 -9.04
CA VAL A 45 -11.85 5.73 -8.94
C VAL A 45 -10.98 5.10 -10.05
N GLU A 46 -10.99 5.66 -11.26
CA GLU A 46 -10.11 5.24 -12.36
C GLU A 46 -8.64 5.49 -12.01
N THR A 47 -8.37 6.60 -11.33
CA THR A 47 -7.03 6.95 -10.86
C THR A 47 -6.58 5.95 -9.79
N VAL A 48 -7.47 5.55 -8.86
CA VAL A 48 -7.21 4.44 -7.91
C VAL A 48 -6.85 3.16 -8.66
N ARG A 49 -7.66 2.71 -9.63
CA ARG A 49 -7.37 1.50 -10.43
C ARG A 49 -6.02 1.59 -11.15
N SER A 50 -5.71 2.74 -11.72
CA SER A 50 -4.43 3.00 -12.39
C SER A 50 -3.26 2.88 -11.42
N HIS A 51 -3.36 3.47 -10.23
CA HIS A 51 -2.35 3.35 -9.19
C HIS A 51 -2.17 1.90 -8.72
N LEU A 52 -3.25 1.16 -8.48
CA LEU A 52 -3.17 -0.26 -8.11
C LEU A 52 -2.49 -1.07 -9.20
N LYS A 53 -2.88 -0.90 -10.48
CA LYS A 53 -2.25 -1.59 -11.61
C LYS A 53 -0.75 -1.30 -11.73
N ARG A 54 -0.36 -0.02 -11.60
CA ARG A 54 1.06 0.39 -11.64
C ARG A 54 1.84 -0.18 -10.46
N SER A 55 1.24 -0.24 -9.27
CA SER A 55 1.88 -0.77 -8.05
C SER A 55 2.04 -2.28 -8.12
N THR A 56 1.03 -3.02 -8.57
CA THR A 56 1.11 -4.46 -8.85
C THR A 56 2.25 -4.76 -9.84
N LYS A 57 2.40 -3.94 -10.90
CA LYS A 57 3.52 -4.06 -11.85
C LYS A 57 4.87 -3.74 -11.21
N ALA A 58 4.97 -2.67 -10.42
CA ALA A 58 6.21 -2.26 -9.76
C ALA A 58 6.72 -3.32 -8.77
N LEU A 59 5.80 -4.03 -8.10
CA LEU A 59 6.11 -5.16 -7.21
C LEU A 59 6.35 -6.48 -7.95
N ASN A 60 6.30 -6.48 -9.29
CA ASN A 60 6.41 -7.66 -10.13
C ASN A 60 5.37 -8.76 -9.79
N LEU A 61 4.13 -8.35 -9.54
CA LEU A 61 3.03 -9.24 -9.17
C LEU A 61 2.01 -9.37 -10.31
N LYS A 62 1.23 -10.45 -10.28
CA LYS A 62 0.26 -10.79 -11.34
C LYS A 62 -1.17 -10.34 -11.05
N SER A 63 -1.50 -10.04 -9.80
CA SER A 63 -2.86 -9.66 -9.39
C SER A 63 -2.87 -8.71 -8.21
N ASN A 64 -3.98 -8.00 -8.04
CA ASN A 64 -4.19 -7.15 -6.88
C ASN A 64 -4.31 -7.96 -5.58
N ASP A 65 -4.78 -9.22 -5.64
CA ASP A 65 -4.81 -10.10 -4.46
C ASP A 65 -3.40 -10.50 -4.01
N ALA A 66 -2.50 -10.78 -4.96
CA ALA A 66 -1.09 -11.00 -4.65
C ALA A 66 -0.45 -9.74 -4.05
N MET A 67 -0.78 -8.56 -4.60
CA MET A 67 -0.34 -7.28 -4.03
C MET A 67 -0.86 -7.12 -2.59
N ARG A 68 -2.14 -7.36 -2.32
CA ARG A 68 -2.70 -7.31 -0.96
C ARG A 68 -1.91 -8.22 -0.01
N ALA A 69 -1.67 -9.47 -0.40
CA ALA A 69 -0.92 -10.43 0.42
C ALA A 69 0.52 -9.94 0.71
N VAL A 70 1.21 -9.39 -0.30
CA VAL A 70 2.57 -8.85 -0.15
C VAL A 70 2.61 -7.61 0.74
N ILE A 71 1.66 -6.67 0.57
CA ILE A 71 1.56 -5.48 1.41
C ILE A 71 1.36 -5.86 2.87
N LEU A 72 0.41 -6.77 3.16
CA LEU A 72 0.13 -7.20 4.53
C LEU A 72 1.30 -7.98 5.14
N SER A 73 1.85 -8.97 4.42
CA SER A 73 2.93 -9.82 4.94
C SER A 73 4.22 -9.04 5.24
N ARG A 74 4.74 -8.26 4.29
CA ARG A 74 5.95 -7.45 4.51
C ARG A 74 5.76 -6.42 5.63
N SER A 75 4.61 -5.76 5.70
CA SER A 75 4.31 -4.80 6.77
C SER A 75 4.27 -5.47 8.15
N TYR A 76 3.67 -6.67 8.22
CA TYR A 76 3.58 -7.44 9.46
C TYR A 76 4.94 -7.96 9.93
N PHE A 77 5.76 -8.50 9.02
CA PHE A 77 7.15 -8.88 9.31
C PHE A 77 7.97 -7.70 9.81
N PHE A 78 7.82 -6.52 9.18
CA PHE A 78 8.48 -5.31 9.64
C PHE A 78 8.04 -4.92 11.06
N MET A 79 6.73 -4.95 11.35
CA MET A 79 6.21 -4.67 12.69
C MET A 79 6.76 -5.64 13.74
N ILE A 80 6.79 -6.95 13.45
CA ILE A 80 7.38 -7.95 14.34
C ILE A 80 8.87 -7.66 14.57
N SER A 81 9.62 -7.35 13.52
CA SER A 81 11.05 -7.07 13.65
C SER A 81 11.33 -5.88 14.58
N LEU A 82 10.49 -4.83 14.51
CA LEU A 82 10.55 -3.68 15.42
C LEU A 82 10.20 -4.07 16.87
N MET A 83 9.30 -5.02 17.08
CA MET A 83 8.93 -5.46 18.44
C MET A 83 10.00 -6.35 19.11
N ILE A 84 10.77 -7.11 18.32
CA ILE A 84 11.81 -8.02 18.85
C ILE A 84 13.15 -7.30 19.05
N THR A 85 13.41 -6.24 18.27
CA THR A 85 14.70 -5.54 18.27
C THR A 85 14.75 -4.34 19.22
N ASN A 86 13.60 -3.91 19.77
CA ASN A 86 13.50 -2.88 20.81
C ASN A 86 13.29 -3.54 22.18
#